data_AF-A0AA41W2B5-F1
#
_entry.id   AF-A0AA41W2B5-F1
#
_cell.length_a   1.000
_cell.length_b   1.000
_cell.length_c   1.000
_cell.angle_alpha   90.00
_cell.angle_beta   90.00
_cell.angle_gamma   90.00
#
_symmetry.space_group_name_H-M   'P 1'
#
loop_
_entity.id
_entity.type
_entity.pdbx_description
1 polymer ?
#
loop_
_entity_poly.entity_id
_entity_poly.type
_entity_poly.pdbx_seq_one_letter_code
_entity_poly.pdbx_strand_id
1 'polypeptide(L)'
;MENLRPILLSILLFHILLGENSALSPDGEALWGFKTAILGSDGILLQWKQEDPDPCGWKGVKCDAHTKRVIYLSLPQHKLSGSISPEIGKLNHLKVLALHNNNLFGTIPSELSNCTELRAIYLQGNYLSGSIPSDFGDLPELEFLDVSSNSLSGSIPSSLGKLSKLSILNVSTNFLSGAIPPNIKFTESSFVGNNLCGTPNTAVCKDERAGASLGSQTNIDKNGKKKSGTRLLISALATVGALLLVALMCFWGCFLYKKFGKNDSRTLAMDVIGGASIVMFHGDLPYSSKDIIKKLENLSEEHIIGSGGFGKVYKLAMDDGSVFALKRIMKTNEGLDRFFERELEILGSIKHRYLVNLRGYCNSPSSKLLIYDYLPGGSLDEALHAERSELLDWDARLNIIMGAAKGLAYLHHDCSPRIIHRDIKSSNILLDGNMEARVSDFGLAKLLEDEESHITTIVAGTFGYLAP
;
A
#
# COMPACT_ATOMS: atom_id res chain seq x y z
N MET A 1 10.45 -73.91 -18.58
CA MET A 1 10.08 -72.48 -18.50
C MET A 1 10.17 -71.90 -17.08
N GLU A 2 10.71 -72.61 -16.09
CA GLU A 2 10.58 -72.20 -14.68
C GLU A 2 11.69 -71.25 -14.17
N ASN A 3 12.88 -71.26 -14.80
CA ASN A 3 14.02 -70.46 -14.34
C ASN A 3 14.02 -68.96 -14.75
N LEU A 4 13.06 -68.50 -15.58
CA LEU A 4 12.96 -67.06 -15.92
C LEU A 4 12.17 -66.24 -14.89
N ARG A 5 11.27 -66.87 -14.12
CA ARG A 5 10.43 -66.16 -13.13
C ARG A 5 11.23 -65.44 -12.03
N PRO A 6 12.23 -66.05 -11.36
CA PRO A 6 12.98 -65.34 -10.31
C PRO A 6 13.86 -64.22 -10.86
N ILE A 7 14.34 -64.33 -12.12
CA ILE A 7 15.13 -63.29 -12.79
C ILE A 7 14.24 -62.12 -13.22
N LEU A 8 13.02 -62.38 -13.74
CA LEU A 8 12.07 -61.29 -14.00
C LEU A 8 11.62 -60.61 -12.71
N LEU A 9 11.38 -61.36 -11.62
CA LEU A 9 11.03 -60.78 -10.33
C LEU A 9 12.19 -59.95 -9.74
N SER A 10 13.44 -60.41 -9.87
CA SER A 10 14.59 -59.65 -9.38
C SER A 10 14.84 -58.41 -10.23
N ILE A 11 14.65 -58.44 -11.55
CA ILE A 11 14.73 -57.25 -12.41
C ILE A 11 13.58 -56.28 -12.11
N LEU A 12 12.35 -56.76 -11.87
CA LEU A 12 11.25 -55.89 -11.42
C LEU A 12 11.54 -55.29 -10.04
N LEU A 13 11.98 -56.07 -9.05
CA LEU A 13 12.37 -55.54 -7.76
C LEU A 13 13.52 -54.55 -7.88
N PHE A 14 14.50 -54.79 -8.76
CA PHE A 14 15.62 -53.89 -8.99
C PHE A 14 15.17 -52.61 -9.71
N HIS A 15 14.18 -52.65 -10.59
CA HIS A 15 13.56 -51.44 -11.16
C HIS A 15 12.64 -50.70 -10.17
N ILE A 16 12.02 -51.41 -9.21
CA ILE A 16 11.23 -50.80 -8.12
C ILE A 16 12.16 -50.21 -7.04
N LEU A 17 13.35 -50.76 -6.84
CA LEU A 17 14.39 -50.27 -5.92
C LEU A 17 15.33 -49.22 -6.55
N LEU A 18 15.44 -49.18 -7.89
CA LEU A 18 16.08 -48.09 -8.65
C LEU A 18 15.10 -46.99 -9.06
N GLY A 19 13.82 -47.11 -8.67
CA GLY A 19 12.96 -45.96 -8.51
C GLY A 19 13.49 -45.11 -7.35
N GLU A 20 14.51 -44.30 -7.63
CA GLU A 20 14.89 -43.20 -6.74
C GLU A 20 13.65 -42.33 -6.56
N ASN A 21 12.95 -42.52 -5.43
CA ASN A 21 12.11 -41.49 -4.82
C ASN A 21 13.06 -40.34 -4.48
N SER A 22 13.38 -39.55 -5.51
CA SER A 22 14.31 -38.45 -5.45
C SER A 22 13.65 -37.43 -4.53
N ALA A 23 14.14 -37.35 -3.29
CA ALA A 23 13.68 -36.34 -2.37
C ALA A 23 13.86 -34.98 -3.06
N LEU A 24 12.78 -34.20 -3.07
CA LEU A 24 12.73 -32.85 -3.62
C LEU A 24 14.00 -32.08 -3.21
N SER A 25 14.69 -31.47 -4.16
CA SER A 25 15.97 -30.81 -3.86
C SER A 25 15.83 -29.76 -2.74
N PRO A 26 16.89 -29.40 -1.99
CA PRO A 26 16.78 -28.46 -0.87
C PRO A 26 16.19 -27.09 -1.24
N ASP A 27 16.41 -26.64 -2.48
CA ASP A 27 15.78 -25.42 -3.00
C ASP A 27 14.28 -25.64 -3.30
N GLY A 28 13.90 -26.85 -3.73
CA GLY A 28 12.52 -27.28 -3.86
C GLY A 28 11.82 -27.38 -2.51
N GLU A 29 12.45 -27.93 -1.46
CA GLU A 29 11.91 -27.96 -0.10
C GLU A 29 11.65 -26.54 0.44
N ALA A 30 12.61 -25.63 0.24
CA ALA A 30 12.47 -24.22 0.61
C ALA A 30 11.30 -23.54 -0.13
N LEU A 31 11.14 -23.79 -1.43
CA LEU A 31 10.02 -23.30 -2.22
C LEU A 31 8.69 -24.00 -1.87
N TRP A 32 8.72 -25.25 -1.42
CA TRP A 32 7.55 -25.94 -0.89
C TRP A 32 7.12 -25.32 0.44
N GLY A 33 8.06 -25.00 1.33
CA GLY A 33 7.84 -24.23 2.55
C GLY A 33 7.37 -22.79 2.32
N PHE A 34 7.66 -22.20 1.16
CA PHE A 34 6.99 -20.99 0.69
C PHE A 34 5.56 -21.27 0.24
N LYS A 35 5.34 -22.29 -0.62
CA LYS A 35 4.01 -22.66 -1.12
C LYS A 35 3.02 -22.99 -0.01
N THR A 36 3.43 -23.66 1.07
CA THR A 36 2.56 -23.98 2.21
C THR A 36 2.18 -22.75 3.05
N ALA A 37 2.97 -21.67 2.99
CA ALA A 37 2.63 -20.39 3.61
C ALA A 37 1.68 -19.52 2.76
N ILE A 38 1.39 -19.94 1.52
CA ILE A 38 0.43 -19.29 0.62
C ILE A 38 -0.95 -19.94 0.77
N LEU A 39 -1.90 -19.16 1.29
CA LEU A 39 -3.30 -19.53 1.54
C LEU A 39 -4.18 -19.44 0.28
N GLY A 40 -3.77 -18.67 -0.73
CA GLY A 40 -4.54 -18.51 -1.97
C GLY A 40 -3.73 -17.89 -3.11
N SER A 41 -4.09 -18.20 -4.36
CA SER A 41 -3.47 -17.70 -5.59
C SER A 41 -4.44 -17.77 -6.77
N ASP A 42 -4.05 -17.24 -7.93
CA ASP A 42 -4.75 -17.44 -9.20
C ASP A 42 -4.56 -18.85 -9.83
N GLY A 43 -3.86 -19.75 -9.13
CA GLY A 43 -3.52 -21.10 -9.60
C GLY A 43 -2.07 -21.25 -10.09
N ILE A 44 -1.24 -20.20 -10.09
CA ILE A 44 0.16 -20.30 -10.54
C ILE A 44 0.97 -21.40 -9.84
N LEU A 45 0.68 -21.70 -8.57
CA LEU A 45 1.39 -22.70 -7.76
C LEU A 45 0.88 -24.14 -7.96
N LEU A 46 -0.17 -24.38 -8.77
CA LEU A 46 -0.78 -25.71 -8.92
C LEU A 46 0.18 -26.75 -9.52
N GLN A 47 1.12 -26.34 -10.37
CA GLN A 47 2.09 -27.26 -10.99
C GLN A 47 3.34 -27.52 -10.14
N TRP A 48 3.51 -26.81 -9.01
CA TRP A 48 4.62 -27.07 -8.09
C TRP A 48 4.30 -28.38 -7.36
N LYS A 49 5.07 -29.44 -7.58
CA LYS A 49 4.77 -30.80 -7.09
C LYS A 49 5.87 -31.32 -6.21
N GLN A 50 5.51 -31.98 -5.11
CA GLN A 50 6.51 -32.55 -4.19
C GLN A 50 7.19 -33.79 -4.79
N GLU A 51 6.61 -34.36 -5.85
CA GLU A 51 7.14 -35.47 -6.62
C GLU A 51 8.13 -35.06 -7.73
N ASP A 52 8.31 -33.75 -7.99
CA ASP A 52 9.34 -33.29 -8.93
C ASP A 52 10.73 -33.34 -8.25
N PRO A 53 11.79 -33.79 -8.94
CA PRO A 53 13.13 -33.91 -8.34
C PRO A 53 13.77 -32.56 -8.03
N ASP A 54 13.44 -31.52 -8.81
CA ASP A 54 13.91 -30.15 -8.62
C ASP A 54 12.82 -29.14 -9.04
N PRO A 55 12.84 -27.90 -8.51
CA PRO A 55 11.83 -26.89 -8.82
C PRO A 55 12.09 -26.17 -10.15
N CYS A 56 13.07 -26.56 -10.97
CA CYS A 56 13.50 -25.78 -12.13
C CYS A 56 12.50 -25.82 -13.29
N GLY A 57 11.51 -26.71 -13.25
CA GLY A 57 10.35 -26.73 -14.16
C GLY A 57 9.15 -25.92 -13.67
N TRP A 58 9.16 -25.41 -12.44
CA TRP A 58 8.02 -24.71 -11.84
C TRP A 58 7.89 -23.28 -12.40
N LYS A 59 6.67 -22.85 -12.80
CA LYS A 59 6.49 -21.46 -13.25
C LYS A 59 6.87 -20.49 -12.12
N GLY A 60 7.55 -19.42 -12.53
CA GLY A 60 8.11 -18.41 -11.65
C GLY A 60 9.49 -18.78 -11.08
N VAL A 61 9.95 -20.01 -11.24
CA VAL A 61 11.29 -20.44 -10.79
C VAL A 61 12.25 -20.44 -11.98
N LYS A 62 13.48 -19.96 -11.77
CA LYS A 62 14.59 -20.12 -12.69
C LYS A 62 15.81 -20.63 -11.94
N CYS A 63 16.41 -21.69 -12.46
CA CYS A 63 17.66 -22.25 -11.93
C CYS A 63 18.88 -21.89 -12.78
N ASP A 64 20.05 -22.03 -12.19
CA ASP A 64 21.32 -22.05 -12.92
C ASP A 64 21.39 -23.30 -13.80
N ALA A 65 21.92 -23.14 -15.02
CA ALA A 65 21.96 -24.22 -16.01
C ALA A 65 22.87 -25.39 -15.60
N HIS A 66 23.90 -25.14 -14.78
CA HIS A 66 24.90 -26.13 -14.39
C HIS A 66 24.64 -26.66 -12.98
N THR A 67 24.41 -25.77 -12.01
CA THR A 67 24.29 -26.17 -10.59
C THR A 67 22.88 -26.57 -10.18
N LYS A 68 21.88 -26.32 -11.03
CA LYS A 68 20.43 -26.53 -10.75
C LYS A 68 19.90 -25.77 -9.52
N ARG A 69 20.69 -24.85 -8.95
CA ARG A 69 20.26 -24.01 -7.83
C ARG A 69 19.34 -22.89 -8.30
N VAL A 70 18.33 -22.56 -7.51
CA VAL A 70 17.37 -21.50 -7.80
C VAL A 70 18.07 -20.14 -7.71
N ILE A 71 18.00 -19.39 -8.81
CA ILE A 71 18.61 -18.06 -8.97
C ILE A 71 17.57 -16.95 -9.16
N TYR A 72 16.34 -17.26 -9.57
CA TYR A 72 15.23 -16.29 -9.58
C TYR A 72 13.96 -16.97 -9.06
N LEU A 73 13.23 -16.26 -8.19
CA LEU A 73 11.84 -16.51 -7.86
C LEU A 73 11.02 -15.28 -8.27
N SER A 74 10.15 -15.42 -9.25
CA SER A 74 9.38 -14.34 -9.87
C SER A 74 7.92 -14.75 -10.03
N LEU A 75 7.07 -14.28 -9.13
CA LEU A 75 5.63 -14.53 -9.10
C LEU A 75 4.81 -13.23 -8.91
N PRO A 76 5.05 -12.14 -9.66
CA PRO A 76 4.27 -10.92 -9.51
C PRO A 76 2.83 -11.11 -9.99
N GLN A 77 1.89 -10.29 -9.48
CA GLN A 77 0.50 -10.19 -9.98
C GLN A 77 -0.38 -11.46 -9.90
N HIS A 78 0.07 -12.53 -9.23
CA HIS A 78 -0.64 -13.82 -9.15
C HIS A 78 -1.63 -13.96 -7.99
N LYS A 79 -2.08 -12.83 -7.42
CA LYS A 79 -3.02 -12.75 -6.29
C LYS A 79 -2.57 -13.53 -5.03
N LEU A 80 -1.26 -13.84 -4.89
CA LEU A 80 -0.73 -14.68 -3.81
C LEU A 80 -1.10 -14.07 -2.46
N SER A 81 -1.83 -14.79 -1.62
CA SER A 81 -2.22 -14.40 -0.27
C SER A 81 -1.62 -15.37 0.75
N GLY A 82 -1.12 -14.86 1.86
CA GLY A 82 -0.32 -15.61 2.82
C GLY A 82 0.93 -14.83 3.24
N SER A 83 1.84 -15.48 3.96
CA SER A 83 3.10 -14.86 4.41
C SER A 83 4.29 -15.26 3.55
N ILE A 84 5.29 -14.38 3.43
CA ILE A 84 6.59 -14.76 2.90
C ILE A 84 7.25 -15.70 3.90
N SER A 85 7.45 -16.97 3.52
CA SER A 85 8.04 -17.96 4.41
C SER A 85 9.53 -17.68 4.65
N PRO A 86 10.03 -17.75 5.91
CA PRO A 86 11.46 -17.68 6.22
C PRO A 86 12.32 -18.71 5.47
N GLU A 87 11.70 -19.81 5.05
CA GLU A 87 12.31 -20.88 4.25
C GLU A 87 12.94 -20.38 2.94
N ILE A 88 12.49 -19.26 2.36
CA ILE A 88 13.15 -18.64 1.19
C ILE A 88 14.62 -18.30 1.49
N GLY A 89 14.97 -18.02 2.74
CA GLY A 89 16.35 -17.80 3.18
C GLY A 89 17.30 -18.99 3.02
N LYS A 90 16.80 -20.18 2.66
CA LYS A 90 17.62 -21.36 2.31
C LYS A 90 18.05 -21.37 0.83
N LEU A 91 17.49 -20.48 0.00
CA LEU A 91 17.84 -20.33 -1.41
C LEU A 91 19.14 -19.52 -1.58
N ASN A 92 20.25 -20.04 -1.09
CA ASN A 92 21.51 -19.29 -0.92
C ASN A 92 22.09 -18.66 -2.21
N HIS A 93 21.67 -19.14 -3.39
CA HIS A 93 22.07 -18.61 -4.70
C HIS A 93 21.02 -17.68 -5.35
N LEU A 94 19.94 -17.33 -4.64
CA LEU A 94 18.86 -16.49 -5.15
C LEU A 94 19.39 -15.08 -5.46
N LYS A 95 19.23 -14.65 -6.71
CA LYS A 95 19.69 -13.35 -7.23
C LYS A 95 18.56 -12.34 -7.33
N VAL A 96 17.34 -12.82 -7.58
CA VAL A 96 16.15 -11.97 -7.68
C VAL A 96 14.98 -12.63 -6.98
N LEU A 97 14.36 -11.88 -6.07
CA LEU A 97 13.07 -12.17 -5.46
C LEU A 97 12.05 -11.13 -5.94
N ALA A 98 11.08 -11.56 -6.75
CA ALA A 98 10.02 -10.71 -7.27
C ALA A 98 8.64 -11.28 -6.89
N LEU A 99 8.04 -10.71 -5.84
CA LEU A 99 6.72 -11.08 -5.32
C LEU A 99 5.74 -9.89 -5.30
N HIS A 100 6.07 -8.82 -6.03
CA HIS A 100 5.31 -7.56 -6.05
C HIS A 100 3.89 -7.70 -6.61
N ASN A 101 3.01 -6.76 -6.24
CA ASN A 101 1.60 -6.68 -6.65
C ASN A 101 0.80 -7.97 -6.34
N ASN A 102 1.04 -8.56 -5.17
CA ASN A 102 0.29 -9.69 -4.63
C ASN A 102 -0.46 -9.29 -3.35
N ASN A 103 -1.13 -10.26 -2.72
CA ASN A 103 -1.86 -10.11 -1.45
C ASN A 103 -1.03 -10.59 -0.24
N LEU A 104 0.31 -10.57 -0.32
CA LEU A 104 1.18 -11.12 0.74
C LEU A 104 1.19 -10.22 1.97
N PHE A 105 1.15 -10.81 3.16
CA PHE A 105 1.07 -10.12 4.45
C PHE A 105 2.06 -10.71 5.47
N GLY A 106 2.03 -10.22 6.70
CA GLY A 106 3.00 -10.57 7.74
C GLY A 106 4.29 -9.75 7.61
N THR A 107 5.38 -10.21 8.22
CA THR A 107 6.67 -9.53 8.19
C THR A 107 7.51 -9.92 6.97
N ILE A 108 8.45 -9.06 6.60
CA ILE A 108 9.56 -9.46 5.70
C ILE A 108 10.52 -10.34 6.51
N PRO A 109 10.81 -11.59 6.12
CA PRO A 109 11.72 -12.45 6.88
C PRO A 109 13.15 -11.89 6.85
N SER A 110 13.78 -11.80 8.02
CA SER A 110 15.20 -11.46 8.17
C SER A 110 16.11 -12.47 7.48
N GLU A 111 15.67 -13.74 7.41
CA GLU A 111 16.37 -14.88 6.81
C GLU A 111 16.68 -14.68 5.32
N LEU A 112 16.02 -13.74 4.63
CA LEU A 112 16.38 -13.34 3.28
C LEU A 112 17.82 -12.77 3.20
N SER A 113 18.42 -12.32 4.31
CA SER A 113 19.82 -11.91 4.36
C SER A 113 20.82 -13.07 4.13
N ASN A 114 20.39 -14.32 4.34
CA ASN A 114 21.21 -15.51 4.04
C ASN A 114 21.44 -15.71 2.54
N CYS A 115 20.58 -15.16 1.69
CA CYS A 115 20.69 -15.21 0.24
C CYS A 115 21.70 -14.15 -0.25
N THR A 116 22.99 -14.34 0.07
CA THR A 116 24.05 -13.33 -0.13
C THR A 116 24.30 -12.94 -1.59
N GLU A 117 23.81 -13.72 -2.57
CA GLU A 117 23.82 -13.38 -4.00
C GLU A 117 22.64 -12.48 -4.44
N LEU A 118 21.73 -12.09 -3.53
CA LEU A 118 20.57 -11.23 -3.86
C LEU A 118 20.99 -9.87 -4.40
N ARG A 119 20.52 -9.57 -5.61
CA ARG A 119 20.69 -8.29 -6.31
C ARG A 119 19.42 -7.46 -6.33
N ALA A 120 18.25 -8.11 -6.40
CA ALA A 120 16.98 -7.41 -6.48
C ALA A 120 15.91 -8.04 -5.59
N ILE A 121 15.28 -7.21 -4.77
CA ILE A 121 14.14 -7.54 -3.92
C ILE A 121 12.98 -6.62 -4.33
N TYR A 122 11.96 -7.18 -4.97
CA TYR A 122 10.74 -6.50 -5.41
C TYR A 122 9.54 -7.04 -4.65
N LEU A 123 9.14 -6.35 -3.59
CA LEU A 123 8.05 -6.70 -2.69
C LEU A 123 6.91 -5.65 -2.70
N GLN A 124 7.00 -4.65 -3.57
CA GLN A 124 6.07 -3.54 -3.61
C GLN A 124 4.62 -3.93 -3.92
N GLY A 125 3.64 -3.14 -3.48
CA GLY A 125 2.22 -3.37 -3.78
C GLY A 125 1.59 -4.56 -3.04
N ASN A 126 2.18 -5.00 -1.93
CA ASN A 126 1.67 -6.06 -1.07
C ASN A 126 0.99 -5.48 0.19
N TYR A 127 0.82 -6.32 1.22
CA TYR A 127 0.31 -5.99 2.55
C TYR A 127 1.36 -6.31 3.64
N LEU A 128 2.66 -6.20 3.32
CA LEU A 128 3.74 -6.53 4.26
C LEU A 128 3.82 -5.49 5.38
N SER A 129 4.17 -5.95 6.58
CA SER A 129 4.05 -5.19 7.84
C SER A 129 5.27 -5.43 8.75
N GLY A 130 5.30 -4.79 9.92
CA GLY A 130 6.51 -4.75 10.77
C GLY A 130 7.61 -3.87 10.16
N SER A 131 8.85 -4.04 10.61
CA SER A 131 10.00 -3.23 10.16
C SER A 131 10.69 -3.80 8.92
N ILE A 132 11.37 -2.93 8.16
CA ILE A 132 12.38 -3.38 7.19
C ILE A 132 13.50 -4.07 7.98
N PRO A 133 13.91 -5.32 7.64
CA PRO A 133 14.97 -6.02 8.37
C PRO A 133 16.30 -5.27 8.30
N SER A 134 16.97 -5.09 9.44
CA SER A 134 18.29 -4.45 9.50
C SER A 134 19.37 -5.26 8.78
N ASP A 135 19.20 -6.58 8.73
CA ASP A 135 20.09 -7.58 8.15
C ASP A 135 20.21 -7.45 6.62
N PHE A 136 19.26 -6.74 5.99
CA PHE A 136 19.37 -6.41 4.56
C PHE A 136 20.57 -5.51 4.27
N GLY A 137 21.07 -4.77 5.27
CA GLY A 137 22.30 -3.99 5.16
C GLY A 137 23.59 -4.83 5.06
N ASP A 138 23.50 -6.16 5.20
CA ASP A 138 24.61 -7.09 5.09
C ASP A 138 24.53 -7.97 3.81
N LEU A 139 23.64 -7.64 2.86
CA LEU A 139 23.54 -8.25 1.52
C LEU A 139 24.53 -7.60 0.52
N PRO A 140 25.71 -8.19 0.24
CA PRO A 140 26.80 -7.50 -0.46
C PRO A 140 26.52 -7.21 -1.94
N GLU A 141 25.59 -7.95 -2.56
CA GLU A 141 25.24 -7.84 -3.97
C GLU A 141 23.98 -6.98 -4.24
N LEU A 142 23.32 -6.42 -3.21
CA LEU A 142 22.00 -5.79 -3.39
C LEU A 142 22.09 -4.48 -4.18
N GLU A 143 21.48 -4.48 -5.37
CA GLU A 143 21.42 -3.37 -6.32
C GLU A 143 20.05 -2.65 -6.30
N PHE A 144 18.97 -3.38 -6.02
CA PHE A 144 17.58 -2.92 -6.06
C PHE A 144 16.79 -3.40 -4.83
N LEU A 145 16.20 -2.47 -4.08
CA LEU A 145 15.26 -2.75 -2.98
C LEU A 145 14.01 -1.90 -3.16
N ASP A 146 12.91 -2.52 -3.60
CA ASP A 146 11.59 -1.89 -3.61
C ASP A 146 10.62 -2.63 -2.69
N VAL A 147 10.23 -1.93 -1.62
CA VAL A 147 9.25 -2.37 -0.61
C VAL A 147 8.09 -1.37 -0.50
N SER A 148 7.93 -0.49 -1.49
CA SER A 148 6.93 0.57 -1.49
C SER A 148 5.49 0.04 -1.55
N SER A 149 4.51 0.88 -1.23
CA SER A 149 3.07 0.52 -1.27
C SER A 149 2.79 -0.75 -0.45
N ASN A 150 3.18 -0.74 0.82
CA ASN A 150 2.98 -1.80 1.81
C ASN A 150 2.47 -1.18 3.13
N SER A 151 2.53 -1.92 4.23
CA SER A 151 2.16 -1.50 5.59
C SER A 151 3.34 -1.57 6.58
N LEU A 152 4.57 -1.37 6.09
CA LEU A 152 5.79 -1.40 6.89
C LEU A 152 5.87 -0.20 7.83
N SER A 153 6.47 -0.38 9.01
CA SER A 153 6.47 0.59 10.11
C SER A 153 7.82 0.65 10.83
N GLY A 154 8.00 1.63 11.71
CA GLY A 154 9.28 1.89 12.38
C GLY A 154 10.26 2.69 11.50
N SER A 155 11.53 2.73 11.90
CA SER A 155 12.56 3.54 11.23
C SER A 155 13.20 2.81 10.04
N ILE A 156 13.67 3.57 9.04
CA ILE A 156 14.57 3.03 8.00
C ILE A 156 15.88 2.56 8.66
N PRO A 157 16.31 1.29 8.50
CA PRO A 157 17.56 0.81 9.08
C PRO A 157 18.77 1.55 8.50
N SER A 158 19.60 2.14 9.36
CA SER A 158 20.84 2.81 8.95
C SER A 158 21.87 1.87 8.33
N SER A 159 21.71 0.56 8.54
CA SER A 159 22.48 -0.50 7.90
C SER A 159 22.32 -0.53 6.38
N LEU A 160 21.18 -0.11 5.82
CA LEU A 160 20.99 -0.04 4.36
C LEU A 160 21.98 0.92 3.68
N GLY A 161 22.43 1.96 4.38
CA GLY A 161 23.48 2.86 3.88
C GLY A 161 24.90 2.31 3.98
N LYS A 162 25.09 1.02 4.32
CA LYS A 162 26.34 0.27 4.10
C LYS A 162 26.45 -0.25 2.66
N LEU A 163 25.32 -0.43 1.97
CA LEU A 163 25.22 -1.17 0.71
C LEU A 163 25.83 -0.38 -0.45
N SER A 164 27.05 -0.73 -0.85
CA SER A 164 27.83 -0.01 -1.86
C SER A 164 27.32 -0.17 -3.30
N LYS A 165 26.49 -1.19 -3.57
CA LYS A 165 25.88 -1.47 -4.87
C LYS A 165 24.43 -0.97 -4.99
N LEU A 166 23.80 -0.55 -3.90
CA LEU A 166 22.38 -0.20 -3.88
C LEU A 166 22.13 1.06 -4.72
N SER A 167 21.54 0.85 -5.89
CA SER A 167 21.29 1.89 -6.91
C SER A 167 19.85 2.41 -6.86
N ILE A 168 18.91 1.56 -6.44
CA ILE A 168 17.51 1.92 -6.24
C ILE A 168 17.07 1.44 -4.84
N LEU A 169 16.64 2.41 -4.03
CA LEU A 169 15.88 2.19 -2.81
C LEU A 169 14.51 2.86 -2.99
N ASN A 170 13.43 2.13 -2.75
CA ASN A 170 12.08 2.67 -2.72
C ASN A 170 11.32 2.11 -1.51
N VAL A 171 11.02 2.98 -0.56
CA VAL A 171 10.27 2.68 0.68
C VAL A 171 8.98 3.51 0.77
N SER A 172 8.61 4.20 -0.31
CA SER A 172 7.46 5.11 -0.36
C SER A 172 6.13 4.41 -0.09
N THR A 173 5.12 5.17 0.35
CA THR A 173 3.76 4.67 0.62
C THR A 173 3.78 3.50 1.63
N ASN A 174 4.16 3.80 2.86
CA ASN A 174 4.24 2.88 4.01
C ASN A 174 3.92 3.68 5.30
N PHE A 175 4.05 3.05 6.48
CA PHE A 175 3.90 3.68 7.80
C PHE A 175 5.25 3.91 8.50
N LEU A 176 6.34 4.10 7.74
CA LEU A 176 7.67 4.33 8.32
C LEU A 176 7.74 5.69 9.01
N SER A 177 8.53 5.79 10.07
CA SER A 177 8.60 6.97 10.94
C SER A 177 10.00 7.27 11.44
N GLY A 178 10.29 8.55 11.68
CA GLY A 178 11.56 9.00 12.26
C GLY A 178 12.55 9.53 11.22
N ALA A 179 13.81 9.70 11.62
CA ALA A 179 14.83 10.33 10.78
C ALA A 179 15.29 9.43 9.63
N ILE A 180 15.44 9.99 8.42
CA ILE A 180 16.14 9.33 7.31
C ILE A 180 17.63 9.26 7.66
N PRO A 181 18.26 8.06 7.68
CA PRO A 181 19.68 7.93 8.01
C PRO A 181 20.58 8.73 7.04
N PRO A 182 21.56 9.52 7.50
CA PRO A 182 22.33 10.45 6.66
C PRO A 182 23.26 9.77 5.64
N ASN A 183 23.48 8.47 5.77
CA ASN A 183 24.18 7.61 4.82
C ASN A 183 23.27 7.07 3.70
N ILE A 184 21.95 7.29 3.76
CA ILE A 184 20.98 6.88 2.75
C ILE A 184 20.61 8.09 1.88
N LYS A 185 21.17 8.17 0.66
CA LYS A 185 21.08 9.35 -0.21
C LYS A 185 20.35 9.03 -1.52
N PHE A 186 19.03 8.88 -1.43
CA PHE A 186 18.14 8.70 -2.59
C PHE A 186 17.26 9.95 -2.80
N THR A 187 16.45 9.95 -3.86
CA THR A 187 15.53 11.05 -4.16
C THR A 187 14.36 11.11 -3.18
N GLU A 188 13.74 12.28 -3.02
CA GLU A 188 12.57 12.47 -2.15
C GLU A 188 11.45 11.45 -2.45
N SER A 189 11.23 11.13 -3.73
CA SER A 189 10.28 10.12 -4.21
C SER A 189 10.42 8.75 -3.56
N SER A 190 11.64 8.35 -3.16
CA SER A 190 11.89 7.06 -2.48
C SER A 190 11.26 6.99 -1.08
N PHE A 191 10.86 8.12 -0.50
CA PHE A 191 10.41 8.24 0.90
C PHE A 191 8.99 8.80 1.05
N VAL A 192 8.41 9.40 0.00
CA VAL A 192 7.06 9.99 -0.03
C VAL A 192 6.01 9.04 0.54
N GLY A 193 4.99 9.58 1.22
CA GLY A 193 3.90 8.76 1.78
C GLY A 193 4.32 7.95 3.01
N ASN A 194 5.19 8.52 3.85
CA ASN A 194 5.61 8.02 5.17
C ASN A 194 5.70 9.20 6.16
N ASN A 195 5.81 8.92 7.46
CA ASN A 195 5.99 9.92 8.52
C ASN A 195 7.49 10.15 8.86
N LEU A 196 8.31 10.29 7.82
CA LEU A 196 9.77 10.44 7.93
C LEU A 196 10.20 11.90 8.05
N CYS A 197 11.38 12.17 8.61
CA CYS A 197 11.94 13.51 8.75
C CYS A 197 13.44 13.57 8.38
N GLY A 198 13.96 14.76 8.11
CA GLY A 198 15.33 14.97 7.64
C GLY A 198 15.51 14.69 6.14
N THR A 199 16.66 15.13 5.60
CA THR A 199 16.93 15.12 4.15
C THR A 199 16.90 13.70 3.54
N PRO A 200 16.30 13.50 2.36
CA PRO A 200 15.77 14.51 1.44
C PRO A 200 14.38 15.07 1.77
N ASN A 201 13.69 14.57 2.80
CA ASN A 201 12.39 15.15 3.19
C ASN A 201 12.57 16.55 3.80
N THR A 202 11.59 17.42 3.59
CA THR A 202 11.56 18.80 4.09
C THR A 202 11.12 18.91 5.56
N ALA A 203 10.55 17.85 6.13
CA ALA A 203 10.10 17.80 7.52
C ALA A 203 11.28 17.83 8.51
N VAL A 204 11.25 18.77 9.46
CA VAL A 204 12.25 18.89 10.54
C VAL A 204 11.97 17.84 11.62
N CYS A 205 12.99 17.03 11.95
CA CYS A 205 12.90 16.10 13.08
C CYS A 205 12.80 16.87 14.40
N LYS A 206 11.81 16.53 15.23
CA LYS A 206 11.72 17.03 16.62
C LYS A 206 12.53 16.10 17.51
N ASP A 207 13.49 16.66 18.26
CA ASP A 207 14.26 15.88 19.25
C ASP A 207 13.37 15.49 20.44
N GLU A 208 13.10 14.19 20.62
CA GLU A 208 12.40 13.64 21.78
C GLU A 208 13.28 13.58 23.04
N ARG A 209 13.95 14.70 23.40
CA ARG A 209 14.78 14.81 24.61
C ARG A 209 14.68 16.17 25.31
N ALA A 210 13.54 16.42 25.97
CA ALA A 210 13.47 17.27 27.17
C ALA A 210 12.09 17.15 27.87
N GLY A 211 11.73 15.94 28.33
CA GLY A 211 10.45 15.65 28.97
C GLY A 211 10.58 15.00 30.35
N ALA A 212 11.48 15.49 31.21
CA ALA A 212 11.63 14.98 32.58
C ALA A 212 12.04 16.11 33.55
N SER A 213 11.29 16.27 34.63
CA SER A 213 11.55 17.22 35.70
C SER A 213 12.48 16.65 36.76
N LEU A 214 13.45 17.44 37.27
CA LEU A 214 13.61 17.63 38.72
C LEU A 214 14.60 18.77 39.08
N GLY A 215 14.27 19.50 40.16
CA GLY A 215 15.20 19.86 41.25
C GLY A 215 16.52 20.57 40.95
N SER A 216 16.52 21.89 41.15
CA SER A 216 17.48 22.65 41.99
C SER A 216 18.84 22.00 42.33
N GLN A 217 19.96 22.61 41.91
CA GLN A 217 20.70 23.52 42.79
C GLN A 217 21.82 24.29 42.04
N THR A 218 22.15 25.46 42.59
CA THR A 218 23.30 26.29 42.22
C THR A 218 24.63 25.65 42.61
N ASN A 219 25.67 25.82 41.79
CA ASN A 219 26.89 26.45 42.32
C ASN A 219 27.75 27.11 41.24
N ILE A 220 28.48 28.14 41.69
CA ILE A 220 29.42 28.93 40.91
C ILE A 220 30.80 28.29 41.06
N ASP A 221 31.57 28.16 39.97
CA ASP A 221 33.00 28.46 40.09
C ASP A 221 33.62 29.06 38.81
N LYS A 222 34.76 29.73 38.98
CA LYS A 222 35.30 30.71 38.04
C LYS A 222 36.55 30.24 37.30
N ASN A 223 36.75 30.92 36.15
CA ASN A 223 38.04 31.44 35.63
C ASN A 223 38.88 30.57 34.68
N GLY A 224 39.08 31.09 33.46
CA GLY A 224 40.08 30.69 32.47
C GLY A 224 40.20 31.80 31.41
N LYS A 225 41.41 32.35 31.18
CA LYS A 225 41.64 33.67 30.55
C LYS A 225 42.36 33.60 29.19
N LYS A 226 42.13 34.63 28.33
CA LYS A 226 42.87 34.97 27.06
C LYS A 226 42.65 33.95 25.91
N LYS A 227 42.88 34.19 24.61
CA LYS A 227 43.16 35.33 23.67
C LYS A 227 42.85 34.76 22.24
N SER A 228 42.69 35.46 21.11
CA SER A 228 42.61 36.87 20.71
C SER A 228 41.86 36.94 19.35
N GLY A 229 41.42 38.12 18.88
CA GLY A 229 40.71 38.24 17.58
C GLY A 229 41.61 38.26 16.33
N THR A 230 41.09 37.75 15.21
CA THR A 230 41.28 38.20 13.80
C THR A 230 40.46 37.27 12.88
N ARG A 231 39.28 37.69 12.39
CA ARG A 231 38.53 37.13 11.23
C ARG A 231 37.16 37.83 11.04
N LEU A 232 37.20 39.06 10.56
CA LEU A 232 36.02 39.79 10.08
C LEU A 232 36.44 40.50 8.78
N LEU A 233 36.17 39.86 7.64
CA LEU A 233 36.19 40.44 6.27
C LEU A 233 35.88 39.38 5.19
N ILE A 234 36.08 38.08 5.46
CA ILE A 234 35.82 37.00 4.48
C ILE A 234 34.32 36.62 4.40
N SER A 235 33.53 36.77 5.47
CA SER A 235 32.13 36.29 5.47
C SER A 235 31.17 37.14 4.62
N ALA A 236 31.48 38.41 4.37
CA ALA A 236 30.57 39.34 3.68
C ALA A 236 30.48 39.09 2.17
N LEU A 237 31.59 38.69 1.52
CA LEU A 237 31.57 38.36 0.08
C LEU A 237 30.84 37.04 -0.17
N ALA A 238 31.02 36.04 0.71
CA ALA A 238 30.37 34.75 0.59
C ALA A 238 28.83 34.85 0.67
N THR A 239 28.30 35.70 1.57
CA THR A 239 26.86 35.91 1.69
C THR A 239 26.24 36.60 0.48
N VAL A 240 26.91 37.60 -0.11
CA VAL A 240 26.42 38.30 -1.32
C VAL A 240 26.47 37.36 -2.53
N GLY A 241 27.53 36.57 -2.68
CA GLY A 241 27.63 35.54 -3.72
C GLY A 241 26.54 34.49 -3.61
N ALA A 242 26.28 33.97 -2.40
CA ALA A 242 25.22 32.98 -2.17
C ALA A 242 23.81 33.54 -2.48
N LEU A 243 23.51 34.77 -2.08
CA LEU A 243 22.22 35.41 -2.35
C LEU A 243 21.98 35.64 -3.85
N LEU A 244 23.01 36.03 -4.60
CA LEU A 244 22.93 36.14 -6.06
C LEU A 244 22.73 34.78 -6.73
N LEU A 245 23.39 33.73 -6.23
CA LEU A 245 23.23 32.37 -6.75
C LEU A 245 21.83 31.82 -6.49
N VAL A 246 21.27 32.03 -5.29
CA VAL A 246 19.88 31.68 -4.95
C VAL A 246 18.90 32.46 -5.84
N ALA A 247 19.08 33.76 -6.03
CA ALA A 247 18.21 34.54 -6.92
C ALA A 247 18.26 34.03 -8.37
N LEU A 248 19.44 33.64 -8.86
CA LEU A 248 19.62 33.10 -10.21
C LEU A 248 19.04 31.68 -10.35
N MET A 249 19.12 30.86 -9.30
CA MET A 249 18.45 29.55 -9.20
C MET A 249 16.93 29.68 -9.08
N CYS A 250 16.39 30.67 -8.37
CA CYS A 250 14.96 30.96 -8.36
C CYS A 250 14.49 31.46 -9.74
N PHE A 251 15.27 32.30 -10.42
CA PHE A 251 14.96 32.75 -11.77
C PHE A 251 14.99 31.59 -12.78
N TRP A 252 16.02 30.73 -12.74
CA TRP A 252 16.09 29.51 -13.56
C TRP A 252 15.02 28.50 -13.18
N GLY A 253 14.70 28.33 -11.90
CA GLY A 253 13.62 27.48 -11.41
C GLY A 253 12.26 27.93 -11.91
N CYS A 254 11.95 29.23 -11.83
CA CYS A 254 10.75 29.81 -12.42
C CYS A 254 10.74 29.72 -13.96
N PHE A 255 11.88 29.87 -14.62
CA PHE A 255 12.00 29.73 -16.08
C PHE A 255 11.80 28.28 -16.54
N LEU A 256 12.39 27.31 -15.83
CA LEU A 256 12.22 25.88 -16.07
C LEU A 256 10.81 25.43 -15.69
N TYR A 257 10.21 25.94 -14.61
CA TYR A 257 8.80 25.72 -14.28
C TYR A 257 7.87 26.25 -15.39
N LYS A 258 8.18 27.41 -15.98
CA LYS A 258 7.40 27.95 -17.11
C LYS A 258 7.65 27.20 -18.45
N LYS A 259 8.76 26.45 -18.57
CA LYS A 259 9.18 25.71 -19.77
C LYS A 259 8.86 24.20 -19.73
N PHE A 260 8.78 23.61 -18.54
CA PHE A 260 8.51 22.18 -18.30
C PHE A 260 7.26 21.92 -17.45
N GLY A 261 6.86 22.86 -16.56
CA GLY A 261 5.59 22.81 -15.81
C GLY A 261 4.35 23.14 -16.65
N LYS A 262 4.45 23.03 -17.98
CA LYS A 262 3.36 23.27 -18.93
C LYS A 262 3.12 22.06 -19.82
N ASN A 263 2.89 20.89 -19.19
CA ASN A 263 2.45 19.69 -19.91
C ASN A 263 1.49 18.75 -19.15
N ASP A 264 1.15 19.01 -17.88
CA ASP A 264 0.06 18.30 -17.17
C ASP A 264 -1.32 18.95 -17.37
N SER A 265 -1.48 19.67 -18.49
CA SER A 265 -2.80 20.04 -19.04
C SER A 265 -3.36 18.93 -19.94
N ARG A 266 -3.13 17.66 -19.57
CA ARG A 266 -3.85 16.53 -20.19
C ARG A 266 -5.22 16.40 -19.51
N THR A 267 -6.21 16.91 -20.21
CA THR A 267 -7.61 17.04 -19.79
C THR A 267 -8.20 15.73 -19.29
N LEU A 268 -9.00 15.83 -18.21
CA LEU A 268 -9.78 14.74 -17.63
C LEU A 268 -10.63 13.98 -18.68
N ALA A 269 -11.03 14.69 -19.74
CA ALA A 269 -11.76 14.16 -20.89
C ALA A 269 -11.08 12.98 -21.63
N MET A 270 -9.76 12.77 -21.54
CA MET A 270 -9.06 11.78 -22.39
C MET A 270 -8.90 10.36 -21.80
N ASP A 271 -9.22 10.11 -20.52
CA ASP A 271 -9.05 8.79 -19.86
C ASP A 271 -10.33 7.93 -19.74
N VAL A 272 -11.46 8.42 -20.27
CA VAL A 272 -12.74 7.68 -20.25
C VAL A 272 -13.06 7.05 -21.63
N ILE A 273 -12.48 7.56 -22.71
CA ILE A 273 -12.98 7.37 -24.09
C ILE A 273 -12.33 6.16 -24.80
N GLY A 274 -12.27 5.03 -24.11
CA GLY A 274 -11.62 3.80 -24.59
C GLY A 274 -12.33 2.52 -24.18
N GLY A 275 -13.65 2.43 -24.43
CA GLY A 275 -14.44 1.26 -24.06
C GLY A 275 -14.87 1.23 -22.59
N ALA A 276 -15.13 2.40 -21.99
CA ALA A 276 -15.72 2.47 -20.66
C ALA A 276 -17.07 1.76 -20.59
N SER A 277 -17.20 0.80 -19.68
CA SER A 277 -18.48 0.15 -19.36
C SER A 277 -19.05 0.75 -18.08
N ILE A 278 -20.34 1.07 -18.10
CA ILE A 278 -21.10 1.48 -16.92
C ILE A 278 -22.00 0.32 -16.51
N VAL A 279 -21.92 -0.05 -15.23
CA VAL A 279 -22.73 -1.10 -14.62
C VAL A 279 -23.45 -0.50 -13.41
N MET A 280 -24.75 -0.73 -13.32
CA MET A 280 -25.63 -0.14 -12.32
C MET A 280 -26.10 -1.19 -11.31
N PHE A 281 -26.27 -0.77 -10.06
CA PHE A 281 -26.78 -1.58 -8.96
C PHE A 281 -28.15 -1.08 -8.53
N HIS A 282 -29.03 -2.02 -8.15
CA HIS A 282 -30.36 -1.75 -7.60
C HIS A 282 -31.30 -0.92 -8.50
N GLY A 283 -31.21 -1.12 -9.82
CA GLY A 283 -32.06 -0.52 -10.85
C GLY A 283 -31.33 0.51 -11.69
N ASP A 284 -31.75 0.66 -12.95
CA ASP A 284 -31.17 1.65 -13.86
C ASP A 284 -31.48 3.08 -13.38
N LEU A 285 -30.51 3.98 -13.55
CA LEU A 285 -30.79 5.42 -13.48
C LEU A 285 -31.63 5.83 -14.71
N PRO A 286 -32.40 6.95 -14.64
CA PRO A 286 -33.16 7.47 -15.78
C PRO A 286 -32.29 8.10 -16.89
N TYR A 287 -31.01 7.74 -16.97
CA TYR A 287 -30.04 8.24 -17.94
C TYR A 287 -29.39 7.06 -18.66
N SER A 288 -29.13 7.20 -19.96
CA SER A 288 -28.32 6.20 -20.65
C SER A 288 -26.86 6.30 -20.22
N SER A 289 -26.10 5.21 -20.37
CA SER A 289 -24.64 5.22 -20.15
C SER A 289 -23.94 6.31 -20.97
N LYS A 290 -24.49 6.66 -22.15
CA LYS A 290 -23.99 7.73 -23.01
C LYS A 290 -24.16 9.12 -22.38
N ASP A 291 -25.27 9.38 -21.69
CA ASP A 291 -25.54 10.66 -21.05
C ASP A 291 -24.63 10.85 -19.82
N ILE A 292 -24.40 9.77 -19.06
CA ILE A 292 -23.45 9.76 -17.95
C ILE A 292 -22.03 10.01 -18.49
N ILE A 293 -21.57 9.28 -19.52
CA ILE A 293 -20.25 9.49 -20.14
C ILE A 293 -20.08 10.93 -20.62
N LYS A 294 -21.07 11.50 -21.32
CA LYS A 294 -21.05 12.90 -21.77
C LYS A 294 -20.95 13.91 -20.61
N LYS A 295 -21.50 13.60 -19.44
CA LYS A 295 -21.32 14.41 -18.23
C LYS A 295 -19.94 14.21 -17.60
N LEU A 296 -19.38 12.99 -17.62
CA LEU A 296 -18.02 12.70 -17.18
C LEU A 296 -16.95 13.42 -18.04
N GLU A 297 -17.18 13.55 -19.35
CA GLU A 297 -16.29 14.30 -20.27
C GLU A 297 -16.09 15.77 -19.89
N ASN A 298 -17.08 16.37 -19.24
CA ASN A 298 -17.10 17.78 -18.83
C ASN A 298 -16.64 18.01 -17.37
N LEU A 299 -16.29 16.95 -16.63
CA LEU A 299 -15.73 17.10 -15.29
C LEU A 299 -14.36 17.79 -15.33
N SER A 300 -14.07 18.51 -14.26
CA SER A 300 -12.86 19.32 -14.09
C SER A 300 -12.44 19.33 -12.63
N GLU A 301 -11.35 20.01 -12.29
CA GLU A 301 -10.94 20.17 -10.89
C GLU A 301 -11.90 21.07 -10.07
N GLU A 302 -12.71 21.92 -10.72
CA GLU A 302 -13.71 22.76 -10.02
C GLU A 302 -14.87 21.93 -9.44
N HIS A 303 -15.03 20.68 -9.90
CA HIS A 303 -16.06 19.75 -9.46
C HIS A 303 -15.61 18.88 -8.27
N ILE A 304 -14.36 19.00 -7.80
CA ILE A 304 -13.84 18.22 -6.68
C ILE A 304 -14.50 18.68 -5.37
N ILE A 305 -15.11 17.73 -4.66
CA ILE A 305 -15.72 17.92 -3.33
C ILE A 305 -14.96 17.21 -2.21
N GLY A 306 -13.95 16.40 -2.53
CA GLY A 306 -13.09 15.77 -1.55
C GLY A 306 -11.86 15.13 -2.19
N SER A 307 -10.77 15.05 -1.43
CA SER A 307 -9.54 14.37 -1.83
C SER A 307 -8.95 13.64 -0.62
N GLY A 308 -8.46 12.42 -0.83
CA GLY A 308 -7.92 11.58 0.23
C GLY A 308 -7.10 10.41 -0.31
N GLY A 309 -6.62 9.54 0.59
CA GLY A 309 -5.73 8.42 0.25
C GLY A 309 -6.31 7.44 -0.78
N PHE A 310 -7.65 7.35 -0.88
CA PHE A 310 -8.34 6.48 -1.84
C PHE A 310 -8.69 7.17 -3.18
N GLY A 311 -8.45 8.48 -3.33
CA GLY A 311 -8.65 9.18 -4.60
C GLY A 311 -9.27 10.58 -4.49
N LYS A 312 -9.84 11.05 -5.61
CA LYS A 312 -10.59 12.33 -5.70
C LYS A 312 -12.08 12.04 -5.84
N VAL A 313 -12.92 12.76 -5.10
CA VAL A 313 -14.39 12.70 -5.18
C VAL A 313 -14.91 13.94 -5.92
N TYR A 314 -15.71 13.73 -6.95
CA TYR A 314 -16.30 14.79 -7.78
C TYR A 314 -17.82 14.84 -7.60
N LYS A 315 -18.39 16.03 -7.71
CA LYS A 315 -19.85 16.25 -7.78
C LYS A 315 -20.30 16.26 -9.23
N LEU A 316 -21.24 15.38 -9.58
CA LEU A 316 -21.86 15.30 -10.90
C LEU A 316 -23.30 15.79 -10.83
N ALA A 317 -23.65 16.84 -11.59
CA ALA A 317 -25.02 17.33 -11.70
C ALA A 317 -25.62 16.97 -13.07
N MET A 318 -26.74 16.25 -13.04
CA MET A 318 -27.52 15.88 -14.23
C MET A 318 -28.49 17.01 -14.62
N ASP A 319 -29.01 16.96 -15.85
CA ASP A 319 -29.80 18.06 -16.43
C ASP A 319 -31.21 18.18 -15.82
N ASP A 320 -31.68 17.16 -15.10
CA ASP A 320 -32.93 17.16 -14.32
C ASP A 320 -32.76 17.67 -12.87
N GLY A 321 -31.54 18.06 -12.48
CA GLY A 321 -31.20 18.51 -11.14
C GLY A 321 -30.77 17.39 -10.18
N SER A 322 -30.77 16.12 -10.60
CA SER A 322 -30.21 15.03 -9.80
C SER A 322 -28.70 15.15 -9.65
N VAL A 323 -28.17 14.80 -8.47
CA VAL A 323 -26.75 14.95 -8.15
C VAL A 323 -26.16 13.66 -7.62
N PHE A 324 -24.96 13.32 -8.10
CA PHE A 324 -24.21 12.13 -7.71
C PHE A 324 -22.81 12.50 -7.21
N ALA A 325 -22.25 11.65 -6.35
CA ALA A 325 -20.85 11.72 -5.96
C ALA A 325 -20.06 10.64 -6.71
N LEU A 326 -18.91 11.03 -7.29
CA LEU A 326 -18.06 10.15 -8.10
C LEU A 326 -16.69 10.00 -7.46
N LYS A 327 -16.39 8.82 -6.91
CA LYS A 327 -15.07 8.52 -6.34
C LYS A 327 -14.17 7.97 -7.46
N ARG A 328 -13.23 8.79 -7.96
CA ARG A 328 -12.18 8.35 -8.88
C ARG A 328 -11.03 7.78 -8.07
N ILE A 329 -10.84 6.47 -8.17
CA ILE A 329 -9.66 5.80 -7.61
C ILE A 329 -8.47 6.20 -8.50
N MET A 330 -7.47 6.86 -7.93
CA MET A 330 -6.33 7.34 -8.71
C MET A 330 -5.49 6.14 -9.19
N LYS A 331 -5.34 5.98 -10.51
CA LYS A 331 -4.58 4.88 -11.09
C LYS A 331 -3.07 5.17 -11.04
N THR A 332 -2.49 5.15 -9.85
CA THR A 332 -1.04 5.33 -9.63
C THR A 332 -0.29 4.03 -9.32
N ASN A 333 -0.95 2.98 -8.83
CA ASN A 333 -0.40 1.62 -8.67
C ASN A 333 -1.53 0.57 -8.65
N GLU A 334 -1.25 -0.65 -9.11
CA GLU A 334 -2.21 -1.77 -9.18
C GLU A 334 -2.78 -2.18 -7.82
N GLY A 335 -2.09 -1.88 -6.71
CA GLY A 335 -2.57 -2.19 -5.36
C GLY A 335 -3.87 -1.49 -4.97
N LEU A 336 -4.18 -0.33 -5.58
CA LEU A 336 -5.41 0.46 -5.31
C LEU A 336 -6.67 -0.16 -5.92
N ASP A 337 -6.53 -1.01 -6.95
CA ASP A 337 -7.67 -1.70 -7.57
C ASP A 337 -8.43 -2.56 -6.55
N ARG A 338 -7.75 -3.10 -5.54
CA ARG A 338 -8.38 -3.93 -4.51
C ARG A 338 -9.38 -3.17 -3.64
N PHE A 339 -9.17 -1.88 -3.39
CA PHE A 339 -10.14 -1.06 -2.66
C PHE A 339 -11.41 -0.83 -3.51
N PHE A 340 -11.25 -0.67 -4.82
CA PHE A 340 -12.36 -0.57 -5.76
C PHE A 340 -13.16 -1.87 -5.83
N GLU A 341 -12.51 -3.01 -6.09
CA GLU A 341 -13.21 -4.31 -6.15
C GLU A 341 -13.88 -4.65 -4.80
N ARG A 342 -13.27 -4.28 -3.67
CA ARG A 342 -13.82 -4.55 -2.34
C ARG A 342 -15.05 -3.69 -2.02
N GLU A 343 -15.00 -2.40 -2.36
CA GLU A 343 -16.13 -1.50 -2.18
C GLU A 343 -17.29 -1.87 -3.12
N LEU A 344 -17.00 -2.37 -4.33
CA LEU A 344 -17.99 -2.99 -5.23
C LEU A 344 -18.63 -4.26 -4.64
N GLU A 345 -17.81 -5.21 -4.19
CA GLU A 345 -18.27 -6.50 -3.66
C GLU A 345 -19.25 -6.32 -2.50
N ILE A 346 -18.94 -5.37 -1.60
CA ILE A 346 -19.80 -5.05 -0.47
C ILE A 346 -21.01 -4.20 -0.91
N LEU A 347 -20.79 -2.97 -1.38
CA LEU A 347 -21.89 -2.02 -1.56
C LEU A 347 -22.74 -2.30 -2.81
N GLY A 348 -22.28 -3.15 -3.73
CA GLY A 348 -23.10 -3.69 -4.82
C GLY A 348 -24.01 -4.84 -4.39
N SER A 349 -23.79 -5.45 -3.21
CA SER A 349 -24.60 -6.56 -2.68
C SER A 349 -25.51 -6.19 -1.51
N ILE A 350 -25.24 -5.07 -0.80
CA ILE A 350 -26.04 -4.61 0.34
C ILE A 350 -26.68 -3.24 0.11
N LYS A 351 -27.85 -3.01 0.72
CA LYS A 351 -28.55 -1.72 0.67
C LYS A 351 -29.28 -1.44 1.97
N HIS A 352 -28.91 -0.36 2.66
CA HIS A 352 -29.48 0.00 3.96
C HIS A 352 -29.51 1.53 4.15
N ARG A 353 -30.51 2.05 4.90
CA ARG A 353 -30.76 3.50 5.03
C ARG A 353 -29.58 4.26 5.63
N TYR A 354 -28.86 3.64 6.56
CA TYR A 354 -27.74 4.24 7.29
C TYR A 354 -26.37 3.92 6.67
N LEU A 355 -26.34 3.44 5.43
CA LEU A 355 -25.12 3.27 4.63
C LEU A 355 -25.18 4.18 3.39
N VAL A 356 -24.02 4.51 2.81
CA VAL A 356 -23.98 5.11 1.48
C VAL A 356 -24.50 4.12 0.43
N ASN A 357 -25.27 4.64 -0.53
CA ASN A 357 -25.89 3.83 -1.57
C ASN A 357 -25.04 3.93 -2.84
N LEU A 358 -24.35 2.84 -3.17
CA LEU A 358 -23.61 2.71 -4.43
C LEU A 358 -24.61 2.47 -5.57
N ARG A 359 -24.66 3.40 -6.53
CA ARG A 359 -25.54 3.34 -7.70
C ARG A 359 -24.96 2.51 -8.83
N GLY A 360 -23.64 2.43 -8.91
CA GLY A 360 -22.96 1.76 -10.01
C GLY A 360 -21.49 2.12 -10.07
N TYR A 361 -20.85 1.68 -11.15
CA TYR A 361 -19.47 2.01 -11.44
C TYR A 361 -19.23 2.19 -12.93
N CYS A 362 -18.19 2.95 -13.24
CA CYS A 362 -17.62 3.07 -14.57
C CYS A 362 -16.22 2.45 -14.54
N ASN A 363 -16.00 1.43 -15.38
CA ASN A 363 -14.72 0.77 -15.56
C ASN A 363 -14.18 1.08 -16.95
N SER A 364 -13.08 1.84 -17.04
CA SER A 364 -12.30 2.05 -18.27
C SER A 364 -10.87 1.52 -18.10
N PRO A 365 -10.14 1.25 -19.19
CA PRO A 365 -8.75 0.79 -19.11
C PRO A 365 -7.80 1.71 -18.32
N SER A 366 -8.09 3.02 -18.23
CA SER A 366 -7.26 4.00 -17.51
C SER A 366 -7.95 4.68 -16.31
N SER A 367 -9.21 4.38 -16.00
CA SER A 367 -9.92 4.98 -14.86
C SER A 367 -10.98 4.05 -14.26
N LYS A 368 -10.94 3.91 -12.93
CA LYS A 368 -11.96 3.22 -12.12
C LYS A 368 -12.73 4.26 -11.30
N LEU A 369 -14.06 4.25 -11.46
CA LEU A 369 -14.97 5.27 -10.93
C LEU A 369 -16.16 4.61 -10.24
N LEU A 370 -16.43 4.97 -8.98
CA LEU A 370 -17.62 4.53 -8.22
C LEU A 370 -18.64 5.66 -8.15
N ILE A 371 -19.92 5.35 -8.38
CA ILE A 371 -21.03 6.31 -8.47
C ILE A 371 -21.94 6.12 -7.27
N TYR A 372 -22.12 7.17 -6.45
CA TYR A 372 -22.95 7.17 -5.25
C TYR A 372 -24.04 8.23 -5.32
N ASP A 373 -25.09 8.06 -4.52
CA ASP A 373 -25.98 9.19 -4.17
C ASP A 373 -25.18 10.34 -3.54
N TYR A 374 -25.42 11.58 -3.98
CA TYR A 374 -24.80 12.75 -3.37
C TYR A 374 -25.45 13.08 -2.02
N LEU A 375 -24.62 13.29 -1.00
CA LEU A 375 -25.05 13.62 0.36
C LEU A 375 -24.64 15.08 0.67
N PRO A 376 -25.59 16.03 0.73
CA PRO A 376 -25.29 17.46 0.75
C PRO A 376 -24.75 17.98 2.10
N GLY A 377 -24.92 17.23 3.20
CA GLY A 377 -24.42 17.60 4.51
C GLY A 377 -22.89 17.50 4.63
N GLY A 378 -22.22 16.79 3.72
CA GLY A 378 -20.77 16.57 3.74
C GLY A 378 -20.37 15.47 4.73
N SER A 379 -19.13 15.50 5.20
CA SER A 379 -18.67 14.61 6.26
C SER A 379 -19.01 15.15 7.66
N LEU A 380 -19.17 14.25 8.64
CA LEU A 380 -19.35 14.62 10.04
C LEU A 380 -18.12 15.36 10.59
N ASP A 381 -16.92 15.06 10.06
CA ASP A 381 -15.68 15.77 10.40
C ASP A 381 -15.78 17.27 10.06
N GLU A 382 -16.17 17.59 8.81
CA GLU A 382 -16.43 18.97 8.39
C GLU A 382 -17.55 19.62 9.22
N ALA A 383 -18.64 18.89 9.49
CA ALA A 383 -19.76 19.43 10.26
C ALA A 383 -19.40 19.75 11.72
N LEU A 384 -18.49 18.99 12.34
CA LEU A 384 -18.00 19.22 13.69
C LEU A 384 -16.96 20.35 13.78
N HIS A 385 -16.07 20.45 12.78
CA HIS A 385 -14.86 21.28 12.85
C HIS A 385 -14.89 22.57 12.01
N ALA A 386 -15.83 22.72 11.07
CA ALA A 386 -16.07 23.97 10.35
C ALA A 386 -17.06 24.89 11.10
N GLU A 387 -17.32 26.07 10.53
CA GLU A 387 -18.33 27.05 10.98
C GLU A 387 -19.77 26.49 11.02
N ARG A 388 -19.99 25.25 10.57
CA ARG A 388 -21.28 24.53 10.65
C ARG A 388 -21.57 23.89 12.01
N SER A 389 -20.64 23.96 12.98
CA SER A 389 -20.80 23.36 14.32
C SER A 389 -22.09 23.79 15.04
N GLU A 390 -22.58 25.01 14.77
CA GLU A 390 -23.82 25.57 15.32
C GLU A 390 -25.10 24.84 14.86
N LEU A 391 -25.05 24.10 13.74
CA LEU A 391 -26.16 23.28 13.23
C LEU A 391 -26.24 21.89 13.90
N LEU A 392 -25.23 21.52 14.70
CA LEU A 392 -25.18 20.26 15.43
C LEU A 392 -25.50 20.49 16.91
N ASP A 393 -26.78 20.65 17.22
CA ASP A 393 -27.27 20.56 18.61
C ASP A 393 -27.15 19.11 19.14
N TRP A 394 -27.57 18.89 20.39
CA TRP A 394 -27.45 17.58 21.02
C TRP A 394 -28.34 16.52 20.36
N ASP A 395 -29.57 16.89 19.95
CA ASP A 395 -30.51 15.94 19.34
C ASP A 395 -30.06 15.54 17.92
N ALA A 396 -29.51 16.47 17.14
CA ALA A 396 -28.84 16.19 15.88
C ALA A 396 -27.65 15.24 16.07
N ARG A 397 -26.77 15.48 17.05
CA ARG A 397 -25.64 14.60 17.38
C ARG A 397 -26.12 13.21 17.80
N LEU A 398 -27.17 13.12 18.62
CA LEU A 398 -27.74 11.84 19.06
C LEU A 398 -28.33 11.06 17.88
N ASN A 399 -29.05 11.72 16.97
CA ASN A 399 -29.57 11.10 15.74
C ASN A 399 -28.44 10.58 14.85
N ILE A 400 -27.33 11.32 14.72
CA ILE A 400 -26.13 10.92 13.98
C ILE A 400 -25.47 9.68 14.62
N ILE A 401 -25.29 9.68 15.94
CA ILE A 401 -24.77 8.52 16.70
C ILE A 401 -25.66 7.29 16.48
N MET A 402 -26.98 7.44 16.62
CA MET A 402 -27.94 6.35 16.42
C MET A 402 -27.97 5.85 14.98
N GLY A 403 -27.82 6.72 13.98
CA GLY A 403 -27.72 6.33 12.58
C GLY A 403 -26.47 5.52 12.29
N ALA A 404 -25.29 6.04 12.68
CA ALA A 404 -24.02 5.32 12.52
C ALA A 404 -24.01 3.96 13.24
N ALA A 405 -24.54 3.91 14.48
CA ALA A 405 -24.65 2.68 15.25
C ALA A 405 -25.59 1.65 14.58
N LYS A 406 -26.73 2.07 14.04
CA LYS A 406 -27.62 1.18 13.26
C LYS A 406 -26.98 0.71 11.96
N GLY A 407 -26.23 1.57 11.27
CA GLY A 407 -25.45 1.21 10.09
C GLY A 407 -24.44 0.10 10.39
N LEU A 408 -23.70 0.22 11.50
CA LEU A 408 -22.77 -0.80 11.98
C LEU A 408 -23.45 -2.08 12.47
N ALA A 409 -24.55 -1.97 13.21
CA ALA A 409 -25.31 -3.13 13.68
C ALA A 409 -25.78 -4.00 12.50
N TYR A 410 -26.32 -3.38 11.45
CA TYR A 410 -26.70 -4.08 10.22
C TYR A 410 -25.51 -4.86 9.62
N LEU A 411 -24.35 -4.21 9.46
CA LEU A 411 -23.14 -4.87 8.92
C LEU A 411 -22.63 -6.04 9.78
N HIS A 412 -22.78 -5.96 11.11
CA HIS A 412 -22.25 -6.95 12.06
C HIS A 412 -23.23 -8.06 12.45
N HIS A 413 -24.54 -7.89 12.20
CA HIS A 413 -25.58 -8.80 12.70
C HIS A 413 -26.63 -9.21 11.66
N ASP A 414 -26.91 -8.37 10.65
CA ASP A 414 -27.93 -8.64 9.64
C ASP A 414 -27.33 -9.09 8.28
N CYS A 415 -26.03 -8.85 8.07
CA CYS A 415 -25.29 -9.35 6.91
C CYS A 415 -24.63 -10.70 7.20
N SER A 416 -24.69 -11.61 6.22
CA SER A 416 -24.04 -12.92 6.22
C SER A 416 -23.33 -13.13 4.86
N PRO A 417 -21.99 -13.29 4.83
CA PRO A 417 -21.06 -13.16 5.95
C PRO A 417 -21.08 -11.74 6.55
N ARG A 418 -20.74 -11.62 7.83
CA ARG A 418 -20.64 -10.32 8.54
C ARG A 418 -19.58 -9.42 7.91
N ILE A 419 -19.81 -8.12 7.94
CA ILE A 419 -18.96 -7.12 7.28
C ILE A 419 -18.27 -6.23 8.32
N ILE A 420 -16.98 -6.41 8.52
CA ILE A 420 -16.18 -5.58 9.43
C ILE A 420 -15.65 -4.37 8.66
N HIS A 421 -16.11 -3.16 8.99
CA HIS A 421 -15.79 -1.94 8.24
C HIS A 421 -14.31 -1.53 8.27
N ARG A 422 -13.64 -1.75 9.41
CA ARG A 422 -12.21 -1.47 9.69
C ARG A 422 -11.74 -0.01 9.64
N ASP A 423 -12.47 0.92 9.02
CA ASP A 423 -12.13 2.36 9.03
C ASP A 423 -13.32 3.27 9.37
N ILE A 424 -13.82 3.15 10.61
CA ILE A 424 -14.88 4.01 11.15
C ILE A 424 -14.25 5.23 11.84
N LYS A 425 -14.63 6.42 11.36
CA LYS A 425 -14.14 7.73 11.82
C LYS A 425 -15.09 8.84 11.36
N SER A 426 -14.95 10.03 11.94
CA SER A 426 -15.73 11.23 11.60
C SER A 426 -15.80 11.52 10.09
N SER A 427 -14.69 11.42 9.35
CA SER A 427 -14.67 11.71 7.91
C SER A 427 -15.44 10.68 7.07
N ASN A 428 -15.66 9.49 7.61
CA ASN A 428 -16.31 8.37 6.92
C ASN A 428 -17.79 8.22 7.31
N ILE A 429 -18.31 9.11 8.16
CA ILE A 429 -19.75 9.28 8.38
C ILE A 429 -20.21 10.49 7.56
N LEU A 430 -20.99 10.26 6.52
CA LEU A 430 -21.57 11.32 5.70
C LEU A 430 -22.97 11.67 6.17
N LEU A 431 -23.36 12.93 5.96
CA LEU A 431 -24.66 13.47 6.38
C LEU A 431 -25.52 13.79 5.17
N ASP A 432 -26.76 13.29 5.16
CA ASP A 432 -27.72 13.63 4.10
C ASP A 432 -28.44 14.97 4.34
N GLY A 433 -29.41 15.31 3.48
CA GLY A 433 -30.13 16.60 3.57
C GLY A 433 -30.95 16.80 4.85
N ASN A 434 -31.21 15.74 5.61
CA ASN A 434 -31.89 15.78 6.90
C ASN A 434 -30.92 15.66 8.08
N MET A 435 -29.60 15.73 7.83
CA MET A 435 -28.54 15.43 8.79
C MET A 435 -28.58 13.98 9.33
N GLU A 436 -29.22 13.04 8.63
CA GLU A 436 -29.13 11.62 8.97
C GLU A 436 -27.76 11.05 8.55
N ALA A 437 -27.15 10.27 9.45
CA ALA A 437 -25.84 9.68 9.25
C ALA A 437 -25.85 8.47 8.31
N ARG A 438 -24.85 8.40 7.43
CA ARG A 438 -24.61 7.28 6.52
C ARG A 438 -23.13 6.87 6.56
N VAL A 439 -22.86 5.62 6.92
CA VAL A 439 -21.50 5.06 6.94
C VAL A 439 -20.99 4.91 5.50
N SER A 440 -19.74 5.29 5.25
CA SER A 440 -19.11 5.39 3.93
C SER A 440 -17.65 4.89 3.93
N ASP A 441 -17.08 4.74 2.73
CA ASP A 441 -15.69 4.34 2.47
C ASP A 441 -15.36 2.90 2.91
N PHE A 442 -15.93 1.95 2.16
CA PHE A 442 -15.82 0.52 2.44
C PHE A 442 -14.56 -0.12 1.86
N GLY A 443 -13.61 0.67 1.33
CA GLY A 443 -12.39 0.16 0.71
C GLY A 443 -11.56 -0.75 1.63
N LEU A 444 -11.55 -0.48 2.94
CA LEU A 444 -10.82 -1.28 3.94
C LEU A 444 -11.65 -2.42 4.56
N ALA A 445 -12.95 -2.52 4.26
CA ALA A 445 -13.84 -3.47 4.92
C ALA A 445 -13.59 -4.93 4.52
N LYS A 446 -13.98 -5.89 5.36
CA LYS A 446 -13.74 -7.34 5.18
C LYS A 446 -14.99 -8.17 5.49
N LEU A 447 -15.13 -9.32 4.82
CA LEU A 447 -16.04 -10.37 5.24
C LEU A 447 -15.42 -11.14 6.41
N LEU A 448 -16.26 -11.55 7.35
CA LEU A 448 -15.97 -12.46 8.46
C LEU A 448 -17.06 -13.52 8.44
N GLU A 449 -16.68 -14.78 8.26
CA GLU A 449 -17.65 -15.89 8.24
C GLU A 449 -18.41 -15.97 9.57
N ASP A 450 -19.68 -16.37 9.53
CA ASP A 450 -20.57 -16.26 10.71
C ASP A 450 -20.14 -17.13 11.90
N GLU A 451 -19.37 -18.18 11.64
CA GLU A 451 -18.78 -19.08 12.63
C GLU A 451 -17.50 -18.53 13.29
N GLU A 452 -16.81 -17.56 12.66
CA GLU A 452 -15.51 -17.06 13.12
C GLU A 452 -15.64 -15.92 14.13
N SER A 453 -14.85 -15.94 15.20
CA SER A 453 -14.82 -14.81 16.17
C SER A 453 -13.99 -13.61 15.69
N HIS A 454 -13.07 -13.82 14.76
CA HIS A 454 -12.13 -12.84 14.25
C HIS A 454 -11.56 -13.30 12.89
N ILE A 455 -11.09 -12.35 12.08
CA ILE A 455 -10.33 -12.61 10.85
C ILE A 455 -8.91 -12.09 11.01
N THR A 456 -7.91 -12.96 10.86
CA THR A 456 -6.50 -12.56 10.86
C THR A 456 -6.20 -11.79 9.57
N THR A 457 -5.97 -10.49 9.70
CA THR A 457 -5.71 -9.59 8.58
C THR A 457 -4.68 -8.54 9.01
N ILE A 458 -4.11 -7.80 8.04
CA ILE A 458 -3.24 -6.65 8.37
C ILE A 458 -3.96 -5.64 9.26
N VAL A 459 -3.21 -4.92 10.08
CA VAL A 459 -3.72 -3.73 10.74
C VAL A 459 -4.06 -2.70 9.65
N ALA A 460 -5.33 -2.31 9.57
CA ALA A 460 -5.80 -1.25 8.68
C ALA A 460 -6.95 -0.52 9.36
N GLY A 461 -7.05 0.78 9.08
CA GLY A 461 -7.90 1.74 9.77
C GLY A 461 -7.08 2.98 10.12
N THR A 462 -7.74 3.98 10.69
CA THR A 462 -7.11 5.29 10.99
C THR A 462 -6.55 5.34 12.39
N PHE A 463 -5.32 5.87 12.54
CA PHE A 463 -4.68 6.06 13.84
C PHE A 463 -5.57 6.90 14.78
N GLY A 464 -5.68 6.48 16.05
CA GLY A 464 -6.62 7.06 17.02
C GLY A 464 -8.04 6.45 16.99
N TYR A 465 -8.41 5.75 15.91
CA TYR A 465 -9.66 4.98 15.79
C TYR A 465 -9.45 3.46 15.80
N LEU A 466 -8.19 2.99 15.66
CA LEU A 466 -7.83 1.58 15.79
C LEU A 466 -8.12 1.07 17.21
N ALA A 467 -8.66 -0.14 17.30
CA ALA A 467 -8.73 -0.89 18.56
C ALA A 467 -7.30 -1.23 19.05
N PRO A 468 -7.08 -1.31 20.38
CA PRO A 468 -5.77 -1.60 20.98
C PRO A 468 -5.31 -3.04 20.77
#